data_AF-A0A1F2F5Q6-F1
#
_entry.id   AF-A0A1F2F5Q6-F1
#
_cell.length_a   1.000
_cell.length_b   1.000
_cell.length_c   1.000
_cell.angle_alpha   90.00
_cell.angle_beta   90.00
_cell.angle_gamma   90.00
#
_symmetry.space_group_name_H-M   'P 1'
#
loop_
_entity.id
_entity.type
_entity.pdbx_description
1 polymer ?
#
loop_
_entity_poly.entity_id
_entity_poly.type
_entity_poly.pdbx_seq_one_letter_code
_entity_poly.pdbx_strand_id
1 'polypeptide(L)'
;MDTSLAVDPEFTVICCPDSFKGTATADEAAEAMAAGVRDAGATAVAVPMADGGEGTAQLLARAWAVDEAVAHDVDAVDAIGRPITARWWEPTPGRAVLDLASASGLPAVADSPDALGASTFGTGEVILDALDHGATDLTLCLGGSATTDGGAGIVVALGGRIDDASGRTVPRGGGALAGADRLDLAGLDPRARRATWTLVLDVTTPPRDAPTVFGPQKGATPEQIDHLTGALVNWCRICGVAPDEAGYGAAGATPVGISTVAADSLSIEGGAALLGGATGLDEAMSAAACDLILTGEGSVDAQSHVGKVVGWVVDHADAPVHVIGGAVDEEAVVVKHATGATALPGPMEHTRKQLRAAAYEATVRAARKAGRTRRP
;
A
#
# COMPACT_ATOMS: atom_id res chain seq x y z
N MET A 1 12.19 -23.01 28.38
CA MET A 1 12.96 -22.90 27.12
C MET A 1 14.41 -23.02 27.52
N ASP A 2 15.10 -24.01 26.96
CA ASP A 2 16.52 -24.26 27.21
C ASP A 2 17.33 -23.16 26.50
N THR A 3 17.92 -22.24 27.26
CA THR A 3 18.66 -21.06 26.78
C THR A 3 20.12 -21.38 26.40
N SER A 4 20.47 -22.65 26.23
CA SER A 4 21.87 -23.12 26.08
C SER A 4 22.44 -23.11 24.66
N LEU A 5 21.73 -22.54 23.67
CA LEU A 5 22.25 -22.32 22.32
C LEU A 5 22.11 -20.85 21.93
N ALA A 6 23.00 -19.99 22.42
CA ALA A 6 23.10 -18.63 21.93
C ALA A 6 23.68 -18.64 20.51
N VAL A 7 22.93 -18.08 19.55
CA VAL A 7 23.45 -17.78 18.22
C VAL A 7 24.64 -16.80 18.35
N ASP A 8 25.54 -16.82 17.37
CA ASP A 8 26.61 -15.82 17.28
C ASP A 8 26.00 -14.40 17.20
N PRO A 9 26.37 -13.44 18.07
CA PRO A 9 25.88 -12.07 17.98
C PRO A 9 26.28 -11.36 16.68
N GLU A 10 27.31 -11.84 15.97
CA GLU A 10 27.65 -11.35 14.62
C GLU A 10 26.67 -11.85 13.55
N PHE A 11 25.81 -12.82 13.86
CA PHE A 11 24.75 -13.27 12.97
C PHE A 11 23.69 -12.16 12.84
N THR A 12 23.58 -11.57 11.66
CA THR A 12 22.71 -10.41 11.41
C THR A 12 21.46 -10.82 10.65
N VAL A 13 20.29 -10.48 11.20
CA VAL A 13 19.00 -10.81 10.62
C VAL A 13 18.22 -9.53 10.33
N ILE A 14 17.76 -9.37 9.09
CA ILE A 14 16.85 -8.30 8.69
C ILE A 14 15.42 -8.77 8.86
N CYS A 15 14.57 -7.97 9.50
CA CYS A 15 13.14 -8.22 9.69
C CYS A 15 12.34 -7.20 8.90
N CYS A 16 11.88 -7.56 7.70
CA CYS A 16 11.17 -6.69 6.78
C CYS A 16 9.78 -7.21 6.36
N PRO A 17 8.84 -7.35 7.30
CA PRO A 17 7.48 -7.78 7.00
C PRO A 17 6.58 -6.63 6.51
N ASP A 18 5.50 -6.99 5.82
CA ASP A 18 4.31 -6.17 5.68
C ASP A 18 3.41 -6.30 6.93
N SER A 19 2.36 -5.50 6.98
CA SER A 19 1.28 -5.62 7.95
C SER A 19 0.61 -7.00 7.93
N PHE A 20 0.18 -7.43 9.12
CA PHE A 20 -0.67 -8.61 9.29
C PHE A 20 -2.09 -8.11 9.47
N LYS A 21 -2.78 -7.89 8.34
CA LYS A 21 -4.09 -7.22 8.26
C LYS A 21 -5.03 -7.61 9.41
N GLY A 22 -5.49 -6.59 10.15
CA GLY A 22 -6.39 -6.72 11.29
C GLY A 22 -5.74 -7.14 12.62
N THR A 23 -4.42 -7.34 12.68
CA THR A 23 -3.76 -7.86 13.89
C THR A 23 -2.46 -7.19 14.31
N ALA A 24 -1.59 -6.82 13.36
CA ALA A 24 -0.35 -6.12 13.64
C ALA A 24 -0.01 -5.18 12.48
N THR A 25 0.43 -3.97 12.80
CA THR A 25 1.02 -3.06 11.81
C THR A 25 2.37 -3.61 11.33
N ALA A 26 2.91 -3.08 10.23
CA ALA A 26 4.24 -3.44 9.76
C ALA A 26 5.32 -3.16 10.83
N ASP A 27 5.23 -2.02 11.53
CA ASP A 27 6.10 -1.68 12.67
C ASP A 27 6.04 -2.75 13.77
N GLU A 28 4.82 -3.13 14.18
CA GLU A 28 4.60 -4.10 15.24
C GLU A 28 5.08 -5.50 14.84
N ALA A 29 4.91 -5.88 13.58
CA ALA A 29 5.38 -7.14 13.05
C ALA A 29 6.90 -7.19 12.98
N ALA A 30 7.54 -6.13 12.47
CA ALA A 30 8.99 -6.01 12.36
C ALA A 30 9.66 -6.06 13.74
N GLU A 31 9.13 -5.31 14.72
CA GLU A 31 9.65 -5.31 16.08
C GLU A 31 9.42 -6.64 16.79
N ALA A 32 8.27 -7.30 16.58
CA ALA A 32 8.02 -8.63 17.12
C ALA A 32 9.02 -9.67 16.59
N MET A 33 9.28 -9.65 15.28
CA MET A 33 10.30 -10.51 14.66
C MET A 33 11.70 -10.18 15.21
N ALA A 34 12.07 -8.91 15.27
CA ALA A 34 13.37 -8.46 15.78
C ALA A 34 13.58 -8.84 17.26
N ALA A 35 12.53 -8.80 18.08
CA ALA A 35 12.59 -9.30 19.45
C ALA A 35 12.90 -10.80 19.51
N GLY A 36 12.34 -11.59 18.58
CA GLY A 36 12.61 -13.02 18.48
C GLY A 36 14.04 -13.35 18.05
N VAL A 37 14.57 -12.58 17.09
CA VAL A 37 15.97 -12.63 16.68
C VAL A 37 16.90 -12.33 17.87
N ARG A 38 16.61 -11.27 18.63
CA ARG A 38 17.41 -10.88 19.80
C ARG A 38 17.34 -11.92 20.92
N ASP A 39 16.18 -12.55 21.13
CA ASP A 39 16.04 -13.66 22.08
C ASP A 39 16.92 -14.87 21.70
N ALA A 40 17.17 -15.08 20.40
CA ALA A 40 18.07 -16.11 19.91
C ALA A 40 19.57 -15.77 20.11
N GLY A 41 19.88 -14.51 20.46
CA GLY A 41 21.24 -14.01 20.66
C GLY A 41 21.88 -13.39 19.41
N ALA A 42 21.12 -13.20 18.33
CA ALA A 42 21.56 -12.60 17.07
C ALA A 42 21.31 -11.08 17.02
N THR A 43 21.94 -10.40 16.06
CA THR A 43 21.69 -8.98 15.77
C THR A 43 20.47 -8.84 14.86
N ALA A 44 19.56 -7.93 15.21
CA ALA A 44 18.31 -7.70 14.47
C ALA A 44 18.26 -6.29 13.89
N VAL A 45 17.84 -6.18 12.63
CA VAL A 45 17.54 -4.91 11.95
C VAL A 45 16.07 -4.94 11.54
N ALA A 46 15.23 -4.10 12.15
CA ALA A 46 13.81 -3.99 11.81
C ALA A 46 13.62 -2.97 10.69
N VAL A 47 13.03 -3.40 9.57
CA VAL A 47 12.75 -2.56 8.39
C VAL A 47 11.30 -2.80 7.97
N PRO A 48 10.29 -2.22 8.65
CA PRO A 48 8.88 -2.42 8.28
C PRO A 48 8.62 -1.99 6.83
N MET A 49 7.88 -2.82 6.10
CA MET A 49 7.58 -2.63 4.67
C MET A 49 6.08 -2.46 4.42
N ALA A 50 5.73 -1.95 3.24
CA ALA A 50 4.36 -1.87 2.72
C ALA A 50 4.40 -1.80 1.18
N ASP A 51 3.28 -2.09 0.53
CA ASP A 51 3.15 -2.21 -0.94
C ASP A 51 2.28 -1.12 -1.60
N GLY A 52 1.84 -0.11 -0.86
CA GLY A 52 0.93 0.94 -1.35
C GLY A 52 -0.39 1.01 -0.57
N GLY A 53 -0.65 0.04 0.31
CA GLY A 53 -1.75 0.03 1.29
C GLY A 53 -1.68 1.10 2.38
N GLU A 54 -2.67 1.07 3.28
CA GLU A 54 -2.71 1.91 4.48
C GLU A 54 -1.43 1.77 5.32
N GLY A 55 -0.84 2.90 5.70
CA GLY A 55 0.42 2.97 6.43
C GLY A 55 1.66 3.13 5.54
N THR A 56 1.54 2.96 4.22
CA THR A 56 2.66 3.16 3.29
C THR A 56 3.18 4.59 3.36
N ALA A 57 2.30 5.59 3.38
CA ALA A 57 2.69 6.99 3.43
C ALA A 57 3.52 7.33 4.67
N GLN A 58 3.17 6.76 5.83
CA GLN A 58 3.92 6.96 7.06
C GLN A 58 5.33 6.37 6.96
N LEU A 59 5.47 5.16 6.41
CA LEU A 59 6.76 4.49 6.28
C LEU A 59 7.67 5.23 5.28
N LEU A 60 7.14 5.64 4.13
CA LEU A 60 7.86 6.45 3.15
C LEU A 60 8.30 7.80 3.74
N ALA A 61 7.40 8.47 4.47
CA ALA A 61 7.72 9.75 5.06
C ALA A 61 8.84 9.63 6.11
N ARG A 62 8.81 8.58 6.95
CA ARG A 62 9.91 8.31 7.89
C ARG A 62 11.22 8.01 7.18
N ALA A 63 11.19 7.25 6.09
CA ALA A 63 12.37 6.88 5.33
C ALA A 63 13.01 8.07 4.59
N TRP A 64 12.20 9.03 4.13
CA TRP A 64 12.67 10.23 3.43
C TRP A 64 12.99 11.42 4.33
N ALA A 65 12.58 11.39 5.60
CA ALA A 65 12.86 12.47 6.53
C ALA A 65 14.37 12.56 6.82
N VAL A 66 14.88 13.79 6.89
CA VAL A 66 16.25 14.03 7.39
C VAL A 66 16.31 13.87 8.90
N ASP A 67 15.26 14.33 9.59
CA ASP A 67 15.08 14.19 11.04
C ASP A 67 13.77 13.43 11.32
N GLU A 68 12.65 14.15 11.43
CA GLU A 68 11.32 13.58 11.70
C GLU A 68 10.32 14.11 10.67
N ALA A 69 9.47 13.22 10.14
CA ALA A 69 8.37 13.61 9.27
C ALA A 69 7.25 14.30 10.07
N VAL A 70 6.72 15.39 9.55
CA VAL A 70 5.61 16.11 10.18
C VAL A 70 4.28 15.46 9.76
N ALA A 71 3.43 15.15 10.74
CA ALA A 71 2.06 14.71 10.49
C ALA A 71 1.12 15.92 10.45
N HIS A 72 0.22 15.94 9.47
CA HIS A 72 -0.81 16.96 9.32
C HIS A 72 -2.19 16.28 9.38
N ASP A 73 -3.01 16.70 10.35
CA ASP A 73 -4.39 16.24 10.51
C ASP A 73 -5.35 17.23 9.85
N VAL A 74 -6.28 16.72 9.04
CA VAL A 74 -7.21 17.52 8.24
C VAL A 74 -8.63 17.01 8.38
N ASP A 75 -9.58 17.92 8.57
CA ASP A 75 -11.00 17.60 8.50
C ASP A 75 -11.40 17.31 7.04
N ALA A 76 -11.94 16.12 6.80
CA ALA A 76 -12.34 15.65 5.48
C ALA A 76 -13.64 14.84 5.57
N VAL A 77 -14.08 14.29 4.44
CA VAL A 77 -15.12 13.26 4.40
C VAL A 77 -14.57 11.89 4.03
N ASP A 78 -15.19 10.83 4.56
CA ASP A 78 -14.87 9.48 4.13
C ASP A 78 -15.46 9.16 2.74
N ALA A 79 -15.22 7.93 2.26
CA ALA A 79 -15.68 7.51 0.95
C ALA A 79 -17.19 7.64 0.74
N ILE A 80 -18.01 7.61 1.79
CA ILE A 80 -19.48 7.73 1.70
C ILE A 80 -19.99 9.10 2.20
N GLY A 81 -19.10 10.05 2.46
CA GLY A 81 -19.44 11.43 2.81
C GLY A 81 -19.60 11.73 4.30
N ARG A 82 -19.20 10.82 5.20
CA ARG A 82 -19.23 11.07 6.66
C ARG A 82 -18.01 11.90 7.08
N PRO A 83 -18.13 12.84 8.03
CA PRO A 83 -16.98 13.59 8.52
C PRO A 83 -15.94 12.68 9.20
N ILE A 84 -14.67 12.90 8.89
CA ILE A 84 -13.52 12.22 9.48
C ILE A 84 -12.35 13.19 9.66
N THR A 85 -11.37 12.77 10.44
CA THR A 85 -10.03 13.38 10.42
C THR A 85 -9.12 12.46 9.62
N ALA A 86 -8.64 12.95 8.49
CA ALA A 86 -7.64 12.28 7.68
C ALA A 86 -6.24 12.81 8.01
N ARG A 87 -5.20 12.11 7.55
CA ARG A 87 -3.80 12.47 7.82
C ARG A 87 -2.92 12.32 6.58
N TRP A 88 -2.00 13.26 6.42
CA TRP A 88 -0.89 13.17 5.46
C TRP A 88 0.44 13.53 6.14
N TRP A 89 1.55 13.23 5.47
CA TRP A 89 2.89 13.37 6.03
C TRP A 89 3.80 14.25 5.17
N GLU A 90 4.58 15.10 5.82
CA GLU A 90 5.61 15.95 5.21
C GLU A 90 7.00 15.47 5.66
N PRO A 91 7.69 14.63 4.86
CA PRO A 91 9.07 14.20 5.18
C PRO A 91 10.08 15.35 5.12
N THR A 92 9.89 16.27 4.17
CA THR A 92 10.72 17.46 3.98
C THR A 92 9.85 18.58 3.43
N PRO A 93 10.23 19.87 3.65
CA PRO A 93 9.44 21.00 3.18
C PRO A 93 9.06 20.90 1.71
N GLY A 94 7.75 20.93 1.43
CA GLY A 94 7.21 20.92 0.07
C GLY A 94 6.97 19.53 -0.55
N ARG A 95 7.26 18.45 0.18
CA ARG A 95 6.86 17.08 -0.21
C ARG A 95 5.72 16.60 0.68
N ALA A 96 4.63 16.12 0.08
CA ALA A 96 3.53 15.49 0.80
C ALA A 96 3.38 14.02 0.37
N VAL A 97 3.18 13.16 1.37
CA VAL A 97 2.95 11.72 1.19
C VAL A 97 1.65 11.36 1.89
N LEU A 98 0.71 10.75 1.17
CA LEU A 98 -0.60 10.38 1.72
C LEU A 98 -1.08 9.04 1.19
N ASP A 99 -1.79 8.30 2.04
CA ASP A 99 -2.53 7.12 1.63
C ASP A 99 -3.92 7.55 1.16
N LEU A 100 -4.38 7.06 0.00
CA LEU A 100 -5.77 7.24 -0.41
C LEU A 100 -6.73 6.68 0.64
N ALA A 101 -6.33 5.60 1.33
CA ALA A 101 -7.12 5.00 2.40
C ALA A 101 -7.39 5.93 3.58
N SER A 102 -6.57 6.97 3.80
CA SER A 102 -6.75 7.93 4.91
C SER A 102 -8.10 8.65 4.88
N ALA A 103 -8.65 8.87 3.68
CA ALA A 103 -9.99 9.44 3.49
C ALA A 103 -10.93 8.56 2.68
N SER A 104 -10.41 7.67 1.84
CA SER A 104 -11.22 6.88 0.92
C SER A 104 -11.00 5.36 1.11
N GLY A 105 -10.67 4.95 2.34
CA GLY A 105 -10.35 3.58 2.71
C GLY A 105 -11.56 2.69 2.98
N LEU A 106 -11.45 1.41 2.60
CA LEU A 106 -12.45 0.38 2.81
C LEU A 106 -12.76 0.12 4.30
N PRO A 107 -11.77 0.05 5.23
CA PRO A 107 -12.05 -0.20 6.64
C PRO A 107 -12.99 0.83 7.27
N ALA A 108 -12.86 2.09 6.89
CA ALA A 108 -13.65 3.19 7.44
C ALA A 108 -15.15 3.03 7.13
N VAL A 109 -15.51 2.45 5.98
CA VAL A 109 -16.89 2.30 5.49
C VAL A 109 -17.37 0.85 5.46
N ALA A 110 -16.66 -0.07 6.10
CA ALA A 110 -16.98 -1.49 6.11
C ALA A 110 -18.36 -1.80 6.73
N ASP A 111 -18.87 -0.90 7.58
CA ASP A 111 -20.21 -0.98 8.18
C ASP A 111 -21.34 -0.62 7.21
N SER A 112 -21.02 0.11 6.14
CA SER A 112 -21.99 0.57 5.13
C SER A 112 -21.33 0.72 3.76
N PRO A 113 -20.88 -0.38 3.12
CA PRO A 113 -20.22 -0.33 1.81
C PRO A 113 -21.19 0.18 0.74
N ASP A 114 -20.74 1.14 -0.07
CA ASP A 114 -21.50 1.69 -1.21
C ASP A 114 -20.64 1.65 -2.48
N ALA A 115 -20.70 0.53 -3.20
CA ALA A 115 -19.89 0.31 -4.39
C ALA A 115 -20.14 1.34 -5.52
N LEU A 116 -21.34 1.94 -5.59
CA LEU A 116 -21.71 2.87 -6.67
C LEU A 116 -21.47 4.33 -6.27
N GLY A 117 -21.78 4.69 -5.03
CA GLY A 117 -21.73 6.06 -4.53
C GLY A 117 -20.41 6.44 -3.87
N ALA A 118 -19.59 5.47 -3.44
CA ALA A 118 -18.32 5.77 -2.79
C ALA A 118 -17.41 6.62 -3.68
N SER A 119 -16.85 7.69 -3.11
CA SER A 119 -16.09 8.70 -3.83
C SER A 119 -14.74 9.03 -3.21
N THR A 120 -13.76 9.35 -4.05
CA THR A 120 -12.43 9.81 -3.66
C THR A 120 -12.38 11.30 -3.28
N PHE A 121 -13.53 11.96 -3.13
CA PHE A 121 -13.59 13.41 -2.85
C PHE A 121 -12.82 13.82 -1.60
N GLY A 122 -12.95 13.06 -0.50
CA GLY A 122 -12.19 13.33 0.73
C GLY A 122 -10.68 13.25 0.54
N THR A 123 -10.20 12.32 -0.30
CA THR A 123 -8.76 12.29 -0.66
C THR A 123 -8.34 13.58 -1.36
N GLY A 124 -9.22 14.16 -2.18
CA GLY A 124 -8.97 15.47 -2.79
C GLY A 124 -8.94 16.62 -1.78
N GLU A 125 -9.72 16.57 -0.70
CA GLU A 125 -9.62 17.54 0.41
C GLU A 125 -8.26 17.44 1.11
N VAL A 126 -7.75 16.22 1.35
CA VAL A 126 -6.41 16.00 1.90
C VAL A 126 -5.32 16.57 0.99
N ILE A 127 -5.45 16.38 -0.33
CA ILE A 127 -4.51 16.93 -1.31
C ILE A 127 -4.54 18.47 -1.30
N LEU A 128 -5.72 19.08 -1.23
CA LEU A 128 -5.84 20.54 -1.14
C LEU A 128 -5.15 21.08 0.11
N ASP A 129 -5.31 20.42 1.25
CA ASP A 129 -4.64 20.81 2.49
C ASP A 129 -3.11 20.71 2.37
N ALA A 130 -2.59 19.64 1.75
CA ALA A 130 -1.16 19.56 1.44
C ALA A 130 -0.67 20.70 0.53
N LEU A 131 -1.45 21.06 -0.49
CA LEU A 131 -1.16 22.20 -1.37
C LEU A 131 -1.25 23.55 -0.65
N ASP A 132 -2.12 23.69 0.36
CA ASP A 132 -2.23 24.87 1.23
C ASP A 132 -1.00 25.01 2.14
N HIS A 133 -0.41 23.88 2.54
CA HIS A 133 0.87 23.82 3.24
C HIS A 133 2.10 23.94 2.32
N GLY A 134 1.90 24.20 1.03
CA GLY A 134 2.97 24.50 0.08
C GLY A 134 3.60 23.28 -0.57
N ALA A 135 2.94 22.11 -0.52
CA ALA A 135 3.41 20.94 -1.24
C ALA A 135 3.50 21.20 -2.74
N THR A 136 4.63 20.82 -3.34
CA THR A 136 4.87 20.83 -4.78
C THR A 136 5.20 19.45 -5.32
N ASP A 137 5.47 18.48 -4.44
CA ASP A 137 5.75 17.09 -4.74
C ASP A 137 4.77 16.19 -3.98
N LEU A 138 3.86 15.54 -4.71
CA LEU A 138 2.74 14.77 -4.17
C LEU A 138 2.95 13.28 -4.43
N THR A 139 3.11 12.50 -3.37
CA THR A 139 3.12 11.04 -3.43
C THR A 139 1.80 10.50 -2.86
N LEU A 140 0.99 9.85 -3.72
CA LEU A 140 -0.29 9.26 -3.35
C LEU A 140 -0.21 7.72 -3.41
N CYS A 141 -0.35 7.07 -2.26
CA CYS A 141 -0.35 5.61 -2.16
C CYS A 141 -1.75 5.03 -2.41
N LEU A 142 -1.84 4.13 -3.38
CA LEU A 142 -3.08 3.61 -3.95
C LEU A 142 -3.39 2.19 -3.49
N GLY A 143 -3.67 2.04 -2.20
CA GLY A 143 -4.11 0.77 -1.63
C GLY A 143 -5.29 0.95 -0.67
N GLY A 144 -6.01 -0.14 -0.41
CA GLY A 144 -7.10 -0.17 0.57
C GLY A 144 -8.35 0.66 0.23
N SER A 145 -8.54 1.08 -1.03
CA SER A 145 -9.67 1.94 -1.44
C SER A 145 -11.05 1.31 -1.21
N ALA A 146 -12.04 2.12 -0.81
CA ALA A 146 -13.46 1.78 -0.84
C ALA A 146 -14.16 2.12 -2.18
N THR A 147 -13.48 2.86 -3.04
CA THR A 147 -14.08 3.60 -4.16
C THR A 147 -13.88 2.90 -5.50
N THR A 148 -14.78 3.12 -6.46
CA THR A 148 -14.60 2.73 -7.87
C THR A 148 -15.01 3.90 -8.77
N ASP A 149 -14.55 5.11 -8.45
CA ASP A 149 -14.97 6.35 -9.10
C ASP A 149 -13.94 6.91 -10.08
N GLY A 150 -12.93 6.14 -10.48
CA GLY A 150 -11.95 6.57 -11.47
C GLY A 150 -11.12 7.79 -11.05
N GLY A 151 -11.08 8.13 -9.76
CA GLY A 151 -10.45 9.35 -9.25
C GLY A 151 -11.28 10.61 -9.51
N ALA A 152 -12.54 10.49 -9.96
CA ALA A 152 -13.42 11.61 -10.26
C ALA A 152 -13.68 12.49 -9.02
N GLY A 153 -13.79 11.89 -7.84
CA GLY A 153 -13.91 12.62 -6.58
C GLY A 153 -12.74 13.57 -6.34
N ILE A 154 -11.50 13.10 -6.52
CA ILE A 154 -10.29 13.94 -6.41
C ILE A 154 -10.33 15.08 -7.44
N VAL A 155 -10.63 14.77 -8.70
CA VAL A 155 -10.72 15.78 -9.77
C VAL A 155 -11.72 16.88 -9.41
N VAL A 156 -12.88 16.51 -8.87
CA VAL A 156 -13.93 17.45 -8.45
C VAL A 156 -13.51 18.26 -7.22
N ALA A 157 -12.90 17.64 -6.22
CA ALA A 157 -12.38 18.35 -5.04
C ALA A 157 -11.35 19.40 -5.44
N LEU A 158 -10.46 19.08 -6.37
CA LEU A 158 -9.45 20.01 -6.89
C LEU A 158 -10.02 21.10 -7.81
N GLY A 159 -11.33 21.18 -8.02
CA GLY A 159 -12.00 22.24 -8.79
C GLY A 159 -12.37 21.88 -10.24
N GLY A 160 -12.18 20.61 -10.63
CA GLY A 160 -12.73 20.09 -11.89
C GLY A 160 -14.26 19.96 -11.84
N ARG A 161 -14.89 20.02 -13.01
CA ARG A 161 -16.35 19.81 -13.16
C ARG A 161 -16.63 18.70 -14.15
N ILE A 162 -17.50 17.79 -13.76
CA ILE A 162 -17.98 16.68 -14.60
C ILE A 162 -19.46 16.93 -14.90
N ASP A 163 -19.79 17.05 -16.18
CA ASP A 163 -21.14 17.35 -16.65
C ASP A 163 -21.71 16.20 -17.50
N ASP A 164 -23.02 15.99 -17.43
CA ASP A 164 -23.76 15.12 -18.33
C ASP A 164 -24.03 15.80 -19.68
N ALA A 165 -24.59 15.06 -20.64
CA ALA A 165 -24.89 15.57 -21.99
C ALA A 165 -25.90 16.74 -22.02
N SER A 166 -26.62 16.98 -20.92
CA SER A 166 -27.54 18.11 -20.75
C SER A 166 -26.90 19.31 -20.03
N GLY A 167 -25.62 19.22 -19.67
CA GLY A 167 -24.88 20.26 -18.96
C GLY A 167 -25.14 20.30 -17.47
N ARG A 168 -25.70 19.23 -16.88
CA ARG A 168 -25.90 19.13 -15.43
C ARG A 168 -24.71 18.43 -14.79
N THR A 169 -24.34 18.87 -13.60
CA THR A 169 -23.25 18.25 -12.84
C THR A 169 -23.58 16.79 -12.49
N VAL A 170 -22.63 15.91 -12.78
CA VAL A 170 -22.69 14.49 -12.45
C VAL A 170 -22.46 14.34 -10.94
N PRO A 171 -23.32 13.59 -10.22
CA PRO A 171 -23.10 13.28 -8.82
C PRO A 171 -21.77 12.56 -8.58
N ARG A 172 -21.28 12.59 -7.33
CA ARG A 172 -20.10 11.82 -6.93
C ARG A 172 -20.37 10.31 -7.00
N GLY A 173 -19.29 9.53 -7.10
CA GLY A 173 -19.32 8.07 -7.14
C GLY A 173 -19.19 7.48 -8.54
N GLY A 174 -18.69 6.24 -8.61
CA GLY A 174 -18.43 5.55 -9.86
C GLY A 174 -19.67 5.25 -10.69
N GLY A 175 -20.79 4.97 -10.04
CA GLY A 175 -22.04 4.68 -10.74
C GLY A 175 -22.54 5.83 -11.59
N ALA A 176 -22.31 7.07 -11.15
CA ALA A 176 -22.77 8.27 -11.86
C ALA A 176 -21.97 8.55 -13.15
N LEU A 177 -20.75 8.00 -13.26
CA LEU A 177 -19.88 8.21 -14.43
C LEU A 177 -20.42 7.57 -15.72
N ALA A 178 -21.39 6.66 -15.63
CA ALA A 178 -22.13 6.16 -16.79
C ALA A 178 -22.85 7.29 -17.57
N GLY A 179 -23.27 8.35 -16.87
CA GLY A 179 -23.93 9.51 -17.45
C GLY A 179 -23.01 10.69 -17.77
N ALA A 180 -21.70 10.58 -17.48
CA ALA A 180 -20.75 11.65 -17.75
C ALA A 180 -20.55 11.86 -19.25
N ASP A 181 -20.44 13.11 -19.68
CA ASP A 181 -20.21 13.48 -21.08
C ASP A 181 -18.94 14.32 -21.23
N ARG A 182 -18.71 15.27 -20.31
CA ARG A 182 -17.63 16.25 -20.40
C ARG A 182 -16.91 16.44 -19.06
N LEU A 183 -15.58 16.50 -19.12
CA LEU A 183 -14.71 16.98 -18.05
C LEU A 183 -14.23 18.39 -18.38
N ASP A 184 -14.44 19.33 -17.46
CA ASP A 184 -14.00 20.72 -17.52
C ASP A 184 -13.00 21.00 -16.41
N LEU A 185 -11.77 21.36 -16.78
CA LEU A 185 -10.66 21.62 -15.86
C LEU A 185 -10.32 23.11 -15.75
N ALA A 186 -11.17 24.01 -16.27
CA ALA A 186 -10.92 25.45 -16.21
C ALA A 186 -10.87 26.00 -14.77
N GLY A 187 -11.57 25.34 -13.83
CA GLY A 187 -11.59 25.67 -12.41
C GLY A 187 -10.59 24.92 -11.55
N LEU A 188 -9.75 24.06 -12.14
CA LEU A 188 -8.79 23.24 -11.41
C LEU A 188 -7.79 24.12 -10.64
N ASP A 189 -7.49 23.75 -9.40
CA ASP A 189 -6.47 24.42 -8.58
C ASP A 189 -5.14 24.42 -9.35
N PRO A 190 -4.59 25.60 -9.65
CA PRO A 190 -3.40 25.68 -10.50
C PRO A 190 -2.15 25.12 -9.80
N ARG A 191 -2.15 24.93 -8.48
CA ARG A 191 -1.08 24.25 -7.74
C ARG A 191 -1.08 22.76 -8.01
N ALA A 192 -2.25 22.12 -8.04
CA ALA A 192 -2.39 20.70 -8.37
C ALA A 192 -1.85 20.38 -9.76
N ARG A 193 -2.06 21.28 -10.74
CA ARG A 193 -1.52 21.17 -12.10
C ARG A 193 0.01 21.33 -12.16
N ARG A 194 0.61 22.10 -11.26
CA ARG A 194 2.05 22.40 -11.24
C ARG A 194 2.87 21.41 -10.39
N ALA A 195 2.22 20.72 -9.47
CA ALA A 195 2.88 19.75 -8.61
C ALA A 195 3.39 18.56 -9.44
N THR A 196 4.49 17.95 -9.00
CA THR A 196 4.88 16.61 -9.44
C THR A 196 4.03 15.59 -8.72
N TRP A 197 3.61 14.54 -9.43
CA TRP A 197 2.77 13.49 -8.89
C TRP A 197 3.47 12.15 -9.02
N THR A 198 3.50 11.41 -7.92
CA THR A 198 3.90 10.01 -7.89
C THR A 198 2.76 9.18 -7.34
N LEU A 199 2.25 8.25 -8.15
CA LEU A 199 1.28 7.26 -7.70
C LEU A 199 2.02 5.99 -7.30
N VAL A 200 1.78 5.52 -6.09
CA VAL A 200 2.38 4.28 -5.58
C VAL A 200 1.33 3.18 -5.67
N LEU A 201 1.58 2.18 -6.53
CA LEU A 201 0.66 1.06 -6.77
C LEU A 201 1.43 -0.23 -7.12
N ASP A 202 0.84 -1.37 -6.80
CA ASP A 202 1.44 -2.70 -6.94
C ASP A 202 0.65 -3.66 -7.85
N VAL A 203 -0.47 -3.19 -8.41
CA VAL A 203 -1.32 -3.98 -9.31
C VAL A 203 -1.14 -3.57 -10.77
N THR A 204 -1.27 -4.52 -11.69
CA THR A 204 -1.26 -4.28 -13.14
C THR A 204 -2.67 -4.27 -13.74
N THR A 205 -3.72 -4.45 -12.91
CA THR A 205 -5.11 -4.50 -13.34
C THR A 205 -5.49 -3.24 -14.14
N PRO A 206 -6.06 -3.36 -15.34
CA PRO A 206 -6.50 -2.22 -16.12
C PRO A 206 -7.83 -1.64 -15.60
N PRO A 207 -8.18 -0.38 -15.96
CA PRO A 207 -9.41 0.28 -15.51
C PRO A 207 -10.67 -0.54 -15.70
N ARG A 208 -10.84 -1.15 -16.87
CA ARG A 208 -12.05 -1.92 -17.20
C ARG A 208 -12.24 -3.17 -16.35
N ASP A 209 -11.16 -3.73 -15.80
CA ASP A 209 -11.22 -4.95 -15.00
C ASP A 209 -11.31 -4.64 -13.50
N ALA A 210 -11.06 -3.39 -13.09
CA ALA A 210 -11.08 -2.98 -11.69
C ALA A 210 -12.40 -3.30 -10.96
N PRO A 211 -13.61 -3.12 -11.56
CA PRO A 211 -14.86 -3.51 -10.91
C PRO A 211 -14.97 -5.03 -10.68
N THR A 212 -14.51 -5.84 -11.63
CA THR A 212 -14.55 -7.31 -11.52
C THR A 212 -13.58 -7.80 -10.44
N VAL A 213 -12.36 -7.26 -10.42
CA VAL A 213 -11.29 -7.70 -9.51
C VAL A 213 -11.51 -7.18 -8.10
N PHE A 214 -11.87 -5.90 -7.94
CA PHE A 214 -11.91 -5.22 -6.64
C PHE A 214 -13.31 -4.83 -6.18
N GLY A 215 -14.34 -4.93 -7.01
CA GLY A 215 -15.72 -4.56 -6.67
C GLY A 215 -16.36 -5.45 -5.58
N PRO A 216 -16.20 -6.79 -5.58
CA PRO A 216 -16.85 -7.64 -4.59
C PRO A 216 -16.51 -7.27 -3.14
N GLN A 217 -15.24 -6.98 -2.84
CA GLN A 217 -14.82 -6.54 -1.50
C GLN A 217 -15.33 -5.14 -1.11
N LYS A 218 -15.77 -4.35 -2.10
CA LYS A 218 -16.39 -3.02 -1.91
C LYS A 218 -17.92 -3.10 -1.84
N GLY A 219 -18.49 -4.30 -1.83
CA GLY A 219 -19.93 -4.54 -1.75
C GLY A 219 -20.67 -4.56 -3.10
N ALA A 220 -19.96 -4.64 -4.23
CA ALA A 220 -20.59 -4.65 -5.55
C ALA A 220 -21.29 -5.99 -5.86
N THR A 221 -22.55 -5.94 -6.29
CA THR A 221 -23.22 -7.09 -6.93
C THR A 221 -22.73 -7.29 -8.37
N PRO A 222 -22.96 -8.46 -9.00
CA PRO A 222 -22.62 -8.68 -10.41
C PRO A 222 -23.19 -7.60 -11.35
N GLU A 223 -24.43 -7.17 -11.13
CA GLU A 223 -25.06 -6.11 -11.94
C GLU A 223 -24.39 -4.75 -11.73
N GLN A 224 -23.94 -4.47 -10.49
CA GLN A 224 -23.18 -3.25 -10.20
C GLN A 224 -21.78 -3.29 -10.80
N ILE A 225 -21.15 -4.47 -10.88
CA ILE A 225 -19.87 -4.67 -11.55
C ILE A 225 -19.99 -4.35 -13.05
N ASP A 226 -21.03 -4.85 -13.71
CA ASP A 226 -21.30 -4.54 -15.13
C ASP A 226 -21.52 -3.03 -15.34
N HIS A 227 -22.30 -2.41 -14.46
CA HIS A 227 -22.56 -0.96 -14.50
C HIS A 227 -21.29 -0.13 -14.30
N LEU A 228 -20.50 -0.44 -13.28
CA LEU A 228 -19.23 0.23 -12.99
C LEU A 228 -18.22 0.03 -14.12
N THR A 229 -18.20 -1.14 -14.74
CA THR A 229 -17.32 -1.41 -15.90
C THR A 229 -17.66 -0.48 -17.06
N GLY A 230 -18.95 -0.36 -17.41
CA GLY A 230 -19.38 0.59 -18.43
C GLY A 230 -19.09 2.06 -18.06
N ALA A 231 -19.30 2.41 -16.80
CA ALA A 231 -19.02 3.75 -16.28
C ALA A 231 -17.53 4.12 -16.35
N LEU A 232 -16.63 3.20 -15.98
CA LEU A 232 -15.18 3.41 -16.07
C LEU A 232 -14.69 3.47 -17.51
N VAL A 233 -15.23 2.64 -18.42
CA VAL A 233 -14.90 2.73 -19.84
C VAL A 233 -15.31 4.10 -20.41
N ASN A 234 -16.49 4.60 -20.04
CA ASN A 234 -16.91 5.95 -20.42
C ASN A 234 -15.98 7.02 -19.81
N TRP A 235 -15.60 6.87 -18.55
CA TRP A 235 -14.69 7.80 -17.89
C TRP A 235 -13.29 7.83 -18.53
N CYS A 236 -12.74 6.66 -18.88
CA CYS A 236 -11.49 6.53 -19.63
C CYS A 236 -11.55 7.29 -20.97
N ARG A 237 -12.66 7.15 -21.72
CA ARG A 237 -12.90 7.90 -22.96
C ARG A 237 -12.86 9.41 -22.74
N ILE A 238 -13.50 9.91 -21.67
CA ILE A 238 -13.54 11.35 -21.34
C ILE A 238 -12.15 11.86 -20.94
N CYS A 239 -11.39 11.06 -20.17
CA CYS A 239 -10.06 11.41 -19.69
C CYS A 239 -8.96 11.22 -20.74
N GLY A 240 -9.24 10.54 -21.85
CA GLY A 240 -8.25 10.22 -22.87
C GLY A 240 -7.29 9.09 -22.47
N VAL A 241 -7.72 8.20 -21.57
CA VAL A 241 -6.94 7.05 -21.09
C VAL A 241 -7.45 5.78 -21.76
N ALA A 242 -6.57 4.85 -22.12
CA ALA A 242 -7.00 3.55 -22.64
C ALA A 242 -7.66 2.72 -21.52
N PRO A 243 -8.82 2.09 -21.77
CA PRO A 243 -9.50 1.27 -20.75
C PRO A 243 -8.71 0.00 -20.38
N ASP A 244 -7.72 -0.37 -21.20
CA ASP A 244 -6.80 -1.50 -21.01
C ASP A 244 -5.41 -1.07 -20.48
N GLU A 245 -5.24 0.20 -20.08
CA GLU A 245 -3.95 0.71 -19.58
C GLU A 245 -3.54 -0.02 -18.30
N ALA A 246 -2.35 -0.62 -18.29
CA ALA A 246 -1.93 -1.48 -17.20
C ALA A 246 -1.72 -0.68 -15.90
N GLY A 247 -2.21 -1.23 -14.79
CA GLY A 247 -2.13 -0.62 -13.45
C GLY A 247 -3.08 0.54 -13.21
N TYR A 248 -3.70 1.11 -14.25
CA TYR A 248 -4.67 2.20 -14.11
C TYR A 248 -6.01 1.77 -13.48
N GLY A 249 -6.20 0.48 -13.17
CA GLY A 249 -7.30 -0.03 -12.35
C GLY A 249 -7.06 0.10 -10.83
N ALA A 250 -5.85 0.47 -10.40
CA ALA A 250 -5.51 0.65 -8.99
C ALA A 250 -6.46 1.61 -8.27
N ALA A 251 -6.78 1.30 -7.01
CA ALA A 251 -7.67 2.09 -6.15
C ALA A 251 -8.96 2.56 -6.85
N GLY A 252 -9.66 1.65 -7.55
CA GLY A 252 -10.91 2.01 -8.22
C GLY A 252 -10.73 2.85 -9.48
N ALA A 253 -9.63 2.61 -10.19
CA ALA A 253 -9.17 3.36 -11.35
C ALA A 253 -8.80 4.83 -11.08
N THR A 254 -8.37 5.15 -9.86
CA THR A 254 -7.91 6.50 -9.47
C THR A 254 -6.87 7.11 -10.43
N PRO A 255 -5.89 6.37 -10.98
CA PRO A 255 -4.93 6.91 -11.95
C PRO A 255 -5.58 7.58 -13.17
N VAL A 256 -6.77 7.12 -13.59
CA VAL A 256 -7.49 7.70 -14.75
C VAL A 256 -7.78 9.18 -14.52
N GLY A 257 -8.39 9.54 -13.39
CA GLY A 257 -8.68 10.94 -13.04
C GLY A 257 -7.41 11.75 -12.77
N ILE A 258 -6.46 11.18 -12.02
CA ILE A 258 -5.20 11.88 -11.67
C ILE A 258 -4.39 12.23 -12.92
N SER A 259 -4.36 11.37 -13.94
CA SER A 259 -3.65 11.66 -15.20
C SER A 259 -4.14 12.96 -15.87
N THR A 260 -5.42 13.30 -15.71
CA THR A 260 -5.99 14.54 -16.25
C THR A 260 -5.58 15.78 -15.45
N VAL A 261 -5.22 15.62 -14.18
CA VAL A 261 -4.77 16.69 -13.26
C VAL A 261 -3.26 16.90 -13.42
N ALA A 262 -2.49 15.82 -13.28
CA ALA A 262 -1.04 15.83 -13.30
C ALA A 262 -0.44 16.05 -14.71
N ALA A 263 -1.19 15.68 -15.77
CA ALA A 263 -0.72 15.70 -17.15
C ALA A 263 0.68 15.05 -17.27
N ASP A 264 1.67 15.77 -17.82
CA ASP A 264 3.02 15.26 -18.07
C ASP A 264 3.87 15.10 -16.79
N SER A 265 3.35 15.47 -15.61
CA SER A 265 4.08 15.45 -14.33
C SER A 265 3.73 14.24 -13.47
N LEU A 266 3.23 13.16 -14.08
CA LEU A 266 2.83 11.93 -13.39
C LEU A 266 3.88 10.81 -13.57
N SER A 267 4.36 10.27 -12.45
CA SER A 267 5.09 9.00 -12.37
C SER A 267 4.30 7.94 -11.62
N ILE A 268 4.59 6.67 -11.90
CA ILE A 268 4.03 5.51 -11.21
C ILE A 268 5.19 4.70 -10.67
N GLU A 269 5.15 4.37 -9.39
CA GLU A 269 6.18 3.61 -8.69
C GLU A 269 5.57 2.41 -7.96
N GLY A 270 6.32 1.32 -7.84
CA GLY A 270 5.93 0.15 -7.04
C GLY A 270 6.18 0.37 -5.56
N GLY A 271 5.21 0.10 -4.68
CA GLY A 271 5.31 0.42 -3.26
C GLY A 271 6.47 -0.26 -2.53
N ALA A 272 6.60 -1.58 -2.69
CA ALA A 272 7.70 -2.33 -2.07
C ALA A 272 9.07 -1.87 -2.57
N ALA A 273 9.21 -1.62 -3.88
CA ALA A 273 10.45 -1.14 -4.48
C ALA A 273 10.81 0.28 -4.01
N LEU A 274 9.84 1.19 -3.99
CA LEU A 274 10.04 2.57 -3.56
C LEU A 274 10.47 2.63 -2.09
N LEU A 275 9.81 1.86 -1.22
CA LEU A 275 10.16 1.81 0.20
C LEU A 275 11.47 1.06 0.44
N GLY A 276 11.77 0.02 -0.32
CA GLY A 276 13.04 -0.71 -0.28
C GLY A 276 14.23 0.20 -0.54
N GLY A 277 14.15 0.99 -1.63
CA GLY A 277 15.15 2.01 -1.95
C GLY A 277 15.21 3.12 -0.90
N ALA A 278 14.07 3.60 -0.40
CA ALA A 278 14.01 4.67 0.60
C ALA A 278 14.63 4.26 1.95
N THR A 279 14.52 2.99 2.34
CA THR A 279 15.04 2.46 3.61
C THR A 279 16.47 1.93 3.51
N GLY A 280 17.04 1.86 2.31
CA GLY A 280 18.33 1.22 2.06
C GLY A 280 18.27 -0.31 2.15
N LEU A 281 17.07 -0.90 2.11
CA LEU A 281 16.87 -2.34 2.21
C LEU A 281 17.53 -3.08 1.04
N ASP A 282 17.54 -2.50 -0.16
CA ASP A 282 18.19 -3.04 -1.36
C ASP A 282 19.66 -3.42 -1.08
N GLU A 283 20.39 -2.53 -0.40
CA GLU A 283 21.79 -2.75 -0.04
C GLU A 283 21.92 -3.73 1.14
N ALA A 284 20.99 -3.64 2.10
CA ALA A 284 21.00 -4.46 3.30
C ALA A 284 20.71 -5.94 3.03
N MET A 285 19.91 -6.26 2.00
CA MET A 285 19.55 -7.64 1.62
C MET A 285 20.68 -8.42 0.93
N SER A 286 21.85 -7.79 0.71
CA SER A 286 23.01 -8.49 0.17
C SER A 286 23.52 -9.56 1.14
N ALA A 287 23.99 -10.70 0.62
CA ALA A 287 24.63 -11.76 1.41
C ALA A 287 25.94 -11.32 2.08
N ALA A 288 26.51 -10.18 1.68
CA ALA A 288 27.64 -9.55 2.37
C ALA A 288 27.21 -8.71 3.59
N ALA A 289 25.94 -8.31 3.66
CA ALA A 289 25.39 -7.38 4.65
C ALA A 289 24.53 -8.07 5.72
N CYS A 290 23.91 -9.21 5.42
CA CYS A 290 23.15 -9.99 6.40
C CYS A 290 23.26 -11.51 6.18
N ASP A 291 22.93 -12.29 7.23
CA ASP A 291 22.97 -13.76 7.22
C ASP A 291 21.59 -14.38 6.95
N LEU A 292 20.51 -13.65 7.22
CA LEU A 292 19.12 -14.09 7.08
C LEU A 292 18.19 -12.88 6.93
N ILE A 293 17.16 -13.05 6.11
CA ILE A 293 16.04 -12.11 5.99
C ILE A 293 14.76 -12.81 6.46
N LEU A 294 14.02 -12.16 7.35
CA LEU A 294 12.69 -12.54 7.79
C LEU A 294 11.70 -11.55 7.18
N THR A 295 10.77 -12.03 6.37
CA THR A 295 9.66 -11.25 5.84
C THR A 295 8.35 -11.97 6.09
N GLY A 296 7.22 -11.35 5.80
CA GLY A 296 5.92 -11.93 6.08
C GLY A 296 4.76 -10.99 5.85
N GLU A 297 3.56 -11.56 5.78
CA GLU A 297 2.30 -10.85 5.71
C GLU A 297 1.18 -11.71 6.31
N GLY A 298 -0.03 -11.16 6.43
CA GLY A 298 -1.18 -11.86 7.01
C GLY A 298 -1.56 -13.16 6.28
N SER A 299 -1.48 -13.18 4.95
CA SER A 299 -1.78 -14.37 4.12
C SER A 299 -0.81 -14.43 2.96
N VAL A 300 0.00 -15.48 2.91
CA VAL A 300 0.93 -15.74 1.81
C VAL A 300 0.27 -16.72 0.84
N ASP A 301 -0.17 -16.22 -0.31
CA ASP A 301 -0.90 -16.99 -1.32
C ASP A 301 -0.40 -16.70 -2.75
N ALA A 302 -1.10 -17.20 -3.77
CA ALA A 302 -0.75 -16.98 -5.17
C ALA A 302 -0.72 -15.49 -5.58
N GLN A 303 -1.38 -14.60 -4.82
CA GLN A 303 -1.35 -13.15 -5.03
C GLN A 303 -0.24 -12.45 -4.25
N SER A 304 0.56 -13.15 -3.44
CA SER A 304 1.72 -12.61 -2.71
C SER A 304 2.98 -12.40 -3.57
N HIS A 305 2.85 -12.65 -4.88
CA HIS A 305 3.87 -12.48 -5.90
C HIS A 305 4.05 -11.01 -6.35
N VAL A 306 4.83 -10.83 -7.43
CA VAL A 306 5.28 -9.58 -8.08
C VAL A 306 4.51 -8.32 -7.67
N GLY A 307 5.22 -7.37 -7.05
CA GLY A 307 4.69 -6.05 -6.65
C GLY A 307 4.47 -5.91 -5.15
N LYS A 308 4.18 -7.02 -4.45
CA LYS A 308 4.00 -7.04 -2.99
C LYS A 308 5.30 -7.23 -2.23
N VAL A 309 5.30 -6.89 -0.94
CA VAL A 309 6.47 -6.95 -0.05
C VAL A 309 7.15 -8.33 -0.08
N VAL A 310 6.41 -9.42 0.18
CA VAL A 310 7.00 -10.76 0.28
C VAL A 310 7.63 -11.19 -1.05
N GLY A 311 6.92 -11.00 -2.16
CA GLY A 311 7.44 -11.29 -3.50
C GLY A 311 8.67 -10.45 -3.85
N TRP A 312 8.60 -9.13 -3.60
CA TRP A 312 9.71 -8.22 -3.86
C TRP A 312 10.97 -8.59 -3.06
N VAL A 313 10.83 -8.87 -1.76
CA VAL A 313 11.97 -9.31 -0.92
C VAL A 313 12.56 -10.63 -1.43
N VAL A 314 11.73 -11.62 -1.75
CA VAL A 314 12.19 -12.93 -2.24
C VAL A 314 12.91 -12.79 -3.60
N ASP A 315 12.44 -11.90 -4.47
CA ASP A 315 13.02 -11.71 -5.82
C ASP A 315 14.32 -10.89 -5.81
N HIS A 316 14.55 -10.03 -4.81
CA HIS A 316 15.69 -9.10 -4.76
C HIS A 316 16.75 -9.44 -3.71
N ALA A 317 16.49 -10.40 -2.81
CA ALA A 317 17.43 -10.80 -1.79
C ALA A 317 18.53 -11.74 -2.32
N ASP A 318 19.79 -11.43 -1.99
CA ASP A 318 20.91 -12.36 -2.17
C ASP A 318 21.08 -13.29 -0.94
N ALA A 319 20.71 -12.80 0.24
CA ALA A 319 20.76 -13.56 1.49
C ALA A 319 19.58 -14.55 1.59
N PRO A 320 19.70 -15.62 2.40
CA PRO A 320 18.60 -16.55 2.64
C PRO A 320 17.34 -15.84 3.18
N VAL A 321 16.19 -16.07 2.55
CA VAL A 321 14.89 -15.52 2.97
C VAL A 321 14.05 -16.59 3.67
N HIS A 322 13.47 -16.25 4.82
CA HIS A 322 12.47 -17.05 5.51
C HIS A 322 11.16 -16.26 5.64
N VAL A 323 10.08 -16.82 5.09
CA VAL A 323 8.75 -16.19 5.07
C VAL A 323 7.94 -16.63 6.28
N ILE A 324 7.32 -15.69 6.98
CA ILE A 324 6.42 -15.97 8.11
C ILE A 324 5.04 -15.44 7.74
N GLY A 325 4.06 -16.32 7.51
CA GLY A 325 2.70 -15.93 7.13
C GLY A 325 1.68 -16.20 8.24
N GLY A 326 0.64 -15.38 8.35
CA GLY A 326 -0.52 -15.72 9.19
C GLY A 326 -1.23 -16.98 8.66
N ALA A 327 -1.38 -17.06 7.34
CA ALA A 327 -1.60 -18.29 6.59
C ALA A 327 -0.51 -18.41 5.50
N VAL A 328 -0.15 -19.64 5.13
CA VAL A 328 0.83 -19.91 4.07
C VAL A 328 0.27 -20.99 3.16
N ASP A 329 0.09 -20.66 1.88
CA ASP A 329 -0.10 -21.62 0.81
C ASP A 329 1.28 -22.14 0.37
N GLU A 330 1.58 -23.41 0.65
CA GLU A 330 2.85 -24.03 0.27
C GLU A 330 3.08 -24.08 -1.25
N GLU A 331 2.00 -23.97 -2.04
CA GLU A 331 2.11 -23.95 -3.50
C GLU A 331 2.45 -22.57 -4.07
N ALA A 332 2.38 -21.50 -3.26
CA ALA A 332 2.71 -20.15 -3.67
C ALA A 332 4.16 -20.05 -4.16
N VAL A 333 4.37 -19.38 -5.29
CA VAL A 333 5.69 -19.28 -5.94
C VAL A 333 6.74 -18.66 -5.00
N VAL A 334 6.34 -17.65 -4.23
CA VAL A 334 7.22 -16.98 -3.26
C VAL A 334 7.73 -17.92 -2.17
N VAL A 335 6.91 -18.90 -1.75
CA VAL A 335 7.29 -19.92 -0.77
C VAL A 335 8.32 -20.88 -1.35
N LYS A 336 8.19 -21.21 -2.65
CA LYS A 336 9.10 -22.11 -3.36
C LYS A 336 10.48 -21.49 -3.61
N HIS A 337 10.55 -20.17 -3.76
CA HIS A 337 11.80 -19.44 -3.94
C HIS A 337 12.45 -19.03 -2.60
N ALA A 338 11.68 -18.97 -1.51
CA ALA A 338 12.21 -18.74 -0.18
C ALA A 338 13.07 -19.94 0.31
N THR A 339 14.01 -19.67 1.22
CA THR A 339 14.81 -20.72 1.88
C THR A 339 13.99 -21.50 2.93
N GLY A 340 12.91 -20.91 3.43
CA GLY A 340 11.96 -21.54 4.34
C GLY A 340 10.69 -20.72 4.51
N ALA A 341 9.63 -21.36 5.02
CA ALA A 341 8.39 -20.69 5.36
C ALA A 341 7.82 -21.21 6.69
N THR A 342 7.01 -20.41 7.37
CA THR A 342 6.31 -20.77 8.61
C THR A 342 4.94 -20.12 8.65
N ALA A 343 3.91 -20.92 8.88
CA ALA A 343 2.57 -20.43 9.17
C ALA A 343 2.40 -20.22 10.69
N LEU A 344 1.82 -19.09 11.10
CA LEU A 344 1.59 -18.79 12.52
C LEU A 344 0.47 -19.69 13.08
N PRO A 345 0.65 -20.27 14.29
CA PRO A 345 -0.31 -21.23 14.83
C PRO A 345 -1.44 -20.56 15.63
N GLY A 346 -2.69 -20.77 15.21
CA GLY A 346 -3.87 -20.44 16.02
C GLY A 346 -4.41 -19.02 15.81
N PRO A 347 -5.21 -18.48 16.75
CA PRO A 347 -5.98 -17.26 16.52
C PRO A 347 -5.09 -16.02 16.40
N MET A 348 -5.47 -15.17 15.45
CA MET A 348 -4.88 -13.89 15.07
C MET A 348 -4.68 -12.88 16.23
N GLU A 349 -5.33 -13.06 17.37
CA GLU A 349 -5.19 -12.19 18.56
C GLU A 349 -3.78 -12.23 19.18
N HIS A 350 -2.96 -13.23 18.83
CA HIS A 350 -1.61 -13.42 19.37
C HIS A 350 -0.49 -13.20 18.34
N THR A 351 -0.77 -12.56 17.19
CA THR A 351 0.18 -12.40 16.07
C THR A 351 1.56 -11.95 16.53
N ARG A 352 1.69 -10.87 17.31
CA ARG A 352 3.00 -10.36 17.80
C ARG A 352 3.80 -11.41 18.59
N LYS A 353 3.13 -12.18 19.46
CA LYS A 353 3.80 -13.23 20.25
C LYS A 353 4.22 -14.42 19.37
N GLN A 354 3.38 -14.78 18.41
CA GLN A 354 3.65 -15.86 17.46
C GLN A 354 4.80 -15.47 16.51
N LEU A 355 4.83 -14.24 16.02
CA LEU A 355 5.91 -13.68 15.21
C LEU A 355 7.25 -13.76 15.93
N ARG A 356 7.29 -13.33 17.20
CA ARG A 356 8.50 -13.43 18.03
C ARG A 356 9.01 -14.87 18.16
N ALA A 357 8.11 -15.82 18.41
CA ALA A 357 8.48 -17.23 18.50
C ALA A 357 8.96 -17.81 17.15
N ALA A 358 8.26 -17.50 16.06
CA ALA A 358 8.63 -17.95 14.71
C ALA A 358 9.99 -17.39 14.27
N ALA A 359 10.23 -16.10 14.53
CA ALA A 359 11.51 -15.45 14.23
C ALA A 359 12.68 -16.04 15.03
N TYR A 360 12.46 -16.34 16.32
CA TYR A 360 13.44 -17.06 17.14
C TYR A 360 13.81 -18.41 16.52
N GLU A 361 12.80 -19.23 16.19
CA GLU A 361 13.03 -20.58 15.65
C GLU A 361 13.70 -20.56 14.27
N ALA A 362 13.28 -19.64 13.39
CA ALA A 362 13.89 -19.43 12.09
C ALA A 362 15.37 -19.03 12.22
N THR A 363 15.67 -18.10 13.13
CA THR A 363 17.03 -17.62 13.39
C THR A 363 17.94 -18.74 13.90
N VAL A 364 17.52 -19.48 14.94
CA VAL A 364 18.31 -20.59 15.49
C VAL A 364 18.56 -21.67 14.43
N ARG A 365 17.55 -21.98 13.60
CA ARG A 365 17.68 -22.97 12.53
C ARG A 365 18.67 -22.52 11.45
N ALA A 366 18.58 -21.27 11.00
CA ALA A 366 19.47 -20.70 10.00
C ALA A 366 20.91 -20.64 10.52
N ALA A 367 21.12 -20.14 11.74
CA ALA A 367 22.43 -20.08 12.37
C ALA A 367 23.05 -21.47 12.54
N ARG A 368 22.27 -22.48 12.94
CA ARG A 368 22.76 -23.86 13.03
C ARG A 368 23.19 -24.40 11.67
N LYS A 369 22.42 -24.14 10.61
CA LYS A 369 22.75 -24.54 9.23
C LYS A 369 24.03 -23.85 8.74
N ALA A 370 24.25 -22.60 9.14
CA ALA A 370 25.47 -21.83 8.85
C ALA A 370 26.66 -22.17 9.76
N GLY A 371 26.51 -23.04 10.77
CA GLY A 371 27.55 -23.35 11.74
C GLY A 371 27.87 -22.21 12.71
N ARG A 372 26.97 -21.22 12.84
CA ARG A 372 27.10 -20.00 13.66
C ARG A 372 26.35 -20.09 14.99
N THR A 373 26.25 -21.29 15.56
CA THR A 373 25.73 -21.51 16.92
C THR A 373 26.89 -21.69 17.88
N ARG A 374 26.87 -21.01 19.03
CA ARG A 374 27.88 -21.25 20.08
C ARG A 374 27.70 -22.68 20.62
N ARG A 375 28.80 -23.43 20.75
CA ARG A 375 28.80 -24.60 21.64
C ARG A 375 28.80 -24.08 23.08
N PRO A 376 28.04 -24.73 23.99
CA PRO A 376 28.03 -24.37 25.40
C PRO A 376 29.41 -24.43 26.05
#